data_AF-A0A3B8ZW52-F1
#
_entry.id   AF-A0A3B8ZW52-F1
#
_cell.length_a   1.000
_cell.length_b   1.000
_cell.length_c   1.000
_cell.angle_alpha   90.00
_cell.angle_beta   90.00
_cell.angle_gamma   90.00
#
_symmetry.space_group_name_H-M   'P 1'
#
loop_
_entity.id
_entity.type
_entity.pdbx_description
1 polymer ?
#
loop_
_entity_poly.entity_id
_entity_poly.type
_entity_poly.pdbx_seq_one_letter_code
_entity_poly.pdbx_strand_id
1 'polypeptide(L)'
;MKRLVVLLAAVAFLAIGTVVVAANNGPAEIKLANKMGEITFNHAAHQGKVADCKTCHHKGVEAGKCTGCHGVKPEAPAAKDAFHKQC
;
A
#
# COMPACT_ATOMS: atom_id res chain seq x y z
N MET A 1 23.69 -8.93 -44.28
CA MET A 1 22.37 -8.39 -43.88
C MET A 1 21.60 -9.34 -42.96
N LYS A 2 21.46 -10.64 -43.27
CA LYS A 2 20.73 -11.61 -42.42
C LYS A 2 21.25 -11.71 -40.96
N ARG A 3 22.57 -11.67 -40.76
CA ARG A 3 23.21 -11.71 -39.42
C ARG A 3 22.93 -10.45 -38.58
N LEU A 4 22.79 -9.29 -39.23
CA LEU A 4 22.49 -8.02 -38.57
C LEU A 4 21.03 -7.98 -38.09
N VAL A 5 20.11 -8.50 -38.92
CA VAL A 5 18.68 -8.61 -38.59
C VAL A 5 18.46 -9.60 -37.43
N VAL A 6 19.20 -10.71 -37.41
CA VAL A 6 19.14 -11.70 -36.31
C VAL A 6 19.67 -11.10 -35.00
N LEU A 7 20.77 -10.33 -35.06
CA LEU A 7 21.31 -9.63 -33.89
C LEU A 7 20.34 -8.56 -33.36
N LEU A 8 19.73 -7.77 -34.25
CA LEU A 8 18.74 -6.76 -33.87
C LEU A 8 17.47 -7.37 -33.25
N ALA A 9 17.00 -8.51 -33.77
CA ALA A 9 15.86 -9.23 -33.21
C ALA A 9 16.18 -9.83 -31.82
N ALA A 10 17.40 -10.34 -31.60
CA ALA A 10 17.83 -10.87 -30.32
C ALA A 10 17.96 -9.76 -29.25
N VAL A 11 18.48 -8.58 -29.62
CA VAL A 11 18.56 -7.41 -28.73
C VAL A 11 17.16 -6.86 -28.41
N ALA A 12 16.24 -6.86 -29.37
CA ALA A 12 14.85 -6.46 -29.14
C ALA A 12 14.11 -7.40 -28.16
N PHE A 13 14.40 -8.71 -28.17
CA PHE A 13 13.83 -9.67 -27.22
C PHE A 13 14.37 -9.51 -25.79
N LEU A 14 15.64 -9.11 -25.63
CA LEU A 14 16.25 -8.85 -24.33
C LEU A 14 15.70 -7.59 -23.64
N ALA A 15 15.14 -6.65 -24.41
CA ALA A 15 14.55 -5.41 -23.88
C ALA A 15 13.15 -5.58 -23.25
N ILE A 16 12.54 -6.77 -23.33
CA ILE A 16 11.16 -7.02 -22.86
C ILE A 16 11.14 -7.51 -21.38
N GLY A 17 12.31 -7.75 -20.77
CA GLY A 17 12.43 -8.57 -19.56
C GLY A 17 12.28 -7.90 -18.19
N THR A 18 12.15 -6.58 -18.06
CA THR A 18 12.01 -5.95 -16.74
C THR A 18 10.59 -5.44 -16.54
N VAL A 19 9.67 -6.36 -16.25
CA VAL A 19 8.43 -6.00 -15.57
C VAL A 19 8.84 -5.55 -14.17
N VAL A 20 8.98 -4.25 -13.97
CA VAL A 20 9.12 -3.67 -12.63
C VAL A 20 7.80 -3.95 -11.93
N VAL A 21 7.73 -5.05 -11.19
CA VAL A 21 6.65 -5.29 -10.25
C VAL A 21 6.81 -4.20 -9.20
N ALA A 22 6.00 -3.14 -9.30
CA ALA A 22 5.90 -2.15 -8.26
C ALA A 22 5.60 -2.90 -6.97
N ALA A 23 6.52 -2.85 -6.02
CA ALA A 23 6.35 -3.56 -4.76
C ALA A 23 5.12 -2.96 -4.06
N ASN A 24 4.12 -3.78 -3.75
CA ASN A 24 2.90 -3.39 -3.02
C ASN A 24 3.21 -3.12 -1.54
N ASN A 25 4.09 -2.14 -1.31
CA ASN A 25 4.56 -1.76 0.01
C ASN A 25 3.99 -0.40 0.36
N GLY A 26 3.35 -0.31 1.52
CA GLY A 26 3.05 0.97 2.14
C GLY A 26 4.31 1.60 2.75
N PRO A 27 4.17 2.79 3.36
CA PRO A 27 5.25 3.45 4.06
C PRO A 27 5.82 2.57 5.18
N ALA A 28 7.10 2.77 5.52
CA ALA A 28 7.72 2.03 6.63
C ALA A 28 7.05 2.35 7.97
N GLU A 29 6.81 3.63 8.22
CA GLU A 29 6.12 4.13 9.40
C GLU A 29 5.17 5.26 9.02
N ILE A 30 4.12 5.44 9.82
CA ILE A 30 3.21 6.58 9.72
C ILE A 30 3.05 7.22 11.09
N LYS A 31 2.84 8.53 11.10
CA LYS A 31 2.54 9.29 12.30
C LYS A 31 1.05 9.57 12.37
N LEU A 32 0.44 9.21 13.49
CA LEU A 32 -0.98 9.41 13.77
C LEU A 32 -1.12 10.39 14.93
N ALA A 33 -1.39 11.65 14.62
CA ALA A 33 -1.64 12.69 15.62
C ALA A 33 -3.06 12.55 16.19
N ASN A 34 -3.18 12.64 17.52
CA ASN A 34 -4.45 12.69 18.22
C ASN A 34 -4.37 13.63 19.44
N LYS A 35 -5.46 13.75 20.21
CA LYS A 35 -5.54 14.65 21.37
C LYS A 35 -4.60 14.28 22.53
N MET A 36 -4.10 13.05 22.57
CA MET A 36 -3.19 12.53 23.58
C MET A 36 -1.72 12.55 23.12
N GLY A 37 -1.45 13.03 21.90
CA GLY A 37 -0.12 13.11 21.33
C GLY A 37 -0.01 12.44 19.96
N GLU A 38 1.22 12.33 19.46
CA GLU A 38 1.54 11.67 18.20
C GLU A 38 1.94 10.21 18.46
N ILE A 39 1.33 9.29 17.72
CA ILE A 39 1.66 7.86 17.74
C ILE A 39 2.47 7.55 16.48
N THR A 40 3.66 6.98 16.64
CA THR A 40 4.42 6.38 15.52
C THR A 40 3.95 4.95 15.33
N PHE A 41 3.35 4.65 14.18
CA PHE A 41 2.90 3.31 13.80
C PHE A 41 3.86 2.71 12.77
N ASN A 42 4.49 1.58 13.11
CA ASN A 42 5.38 0.87 12.20
C ASN A 42 4.59 0.01 11.21
N HIS A 43 4.18 0.62 10.10
CA HIS A 43 3.35 0.00 9.07
C HIS A 43 4.08 -1.17 8.37
N ALA A 44 5.38 -1.07 8.10
CA ALA A 44 6.14 -2.16 7.48
C ALA A 44 6.17 -3.43 8.34
N ALA A 45 6.33 -3.30 9.66
CA ALA A 45 6.31 -4.46 10.55
C ALA A 45 4.94 -5.17 10.56
N HIS A 46 3.84 -4.40 10.42
CA HIS A 46 2.51 -4.98 10.32
C HIS A 46 2.26 -5.60 8.95
N GLN A 47 2.65 -4.92 7.87
CA GLN A 47 2.55 -5.46 6.52
C GLN A 47 3.36 -6.77 6.36
N GLY A 48 4.53 -6.88 7.01
CA GLY A 48 5.30 -8.12 7.03
C GLY A 48 4.60 -9.29 7.73
N LYS A 49 3.60 -9.02 8.58
CA LYS A 49 2.79 -10.02 9.29
C LYS A 49 1.41 -10.23 8.66
N VAL A 50 0.95 -9.30 7.83
CA VAL A 50 -0.39 -9.27 7.26
C VAL A 50 -0.26 -9.23 5.73
N ALA A 51 -0.55 -10.35 5.09
CA ALA A 51 -0.40 -10.50 3.65
C ALA A 51 -1.46 -9.69 2.84
N ASP A 52 -2.66 -9.53 3.39
CA ASP A 52 -3.75 -8.81 2.71
C ASP A 52 -3.92 -7.39 3.26
N CYS A 53 -3.64 -6.40 2.42
CA CYS A 53 -3.84 -4.98 2.69
C CYS A 53 -5.28 -4.67 3.15
N LYS A 54 -6.27 -5.44 2.70
CA LYS A 54 -7.68 -5.25 3.07
C LYS A 54 -7.99 -5.60 4.52
N THR A 55 -7.07 -6.28 5.22
CA THR A 55 -7.21 -6.53 6.66
C THR A 55 -7.40 -5.21 7.41
N CYS A 56 -6.58 -4.19 7.07
CA CYS A 56 -6.71 -2.83 7.65
C CYS A 56 -7.39 -1.87 6.68
N HIS A 57 -7.03 -1.89 5.39
CA HIS A 57 -7.69 -1.10 4.35
C HIS A 57 -8.92 -1.82 3.81
N HIS A 58 -9.90 -2.07 4.67
CA HIS A 58 -11.08 -2.90 4.36
C HIS A 58 -11.97 -2.37 3.22
N LYS A 59 -11.73 -1.15 2.73
CA LYS A 59 -12.33 -0.56 1.52
C LYS A 59 -11.35 -0.37 0.36
N GLY A 60 -10.16 -0.96 0.45
CA GLY A 60 -9.04 -0.76 -0.46
C GLY A 60 -8.15 0.41 -0.04
N VAL A 61 -6.86 0.34 -0.41
CA VAL A 61 -5.86 1.37 -0.08
C VAL A 61 -6.24 2.72 -0.71
N GLU A 62 -6.80 2.68 -1.92
CA GLU A 62 -7.25 3.85 -2.68
C GLU A 62 -8.43 4.61 -2.03
N ALA A 63 -9.13 3.99 -1.06
CA ALA A 63 -10.18 4.67 -0.30
C ALA A 63 -9.63 5.74 0.66
N GLY A 64 -8.30 5.81 0.82
CA GLY A 64 -7.61 6.83 1.59
C GLY A 64 -7.59 6.54 3.10
N LYS A 65 -7.50 7.62 3.88
CA LYS A 65 -7.34 7.55 5.34
C LYS A 65 -8.62 7.06 6.02
N CYS A 66 -8.48 6.38 7.15
CA CYS A 66 -9.60 5.92 7.97
C CYS A 66 -10.58 7.06 8.31
N THR A 67 -10.03 8.24 8.62
CA THR A 67 -10.78 9.45 8.96
C THR A 67 -11.50 10.11 7.78
N GLY A 68 -11.33 9.62 6.55
CA GLY A 68 -12.16 10.03 5.42
C GLY A 68 -13.60 9.50 5.50
N CYS A 69 -13.83 8.45 6.29
CA CYS A 69 -15.16 7.89 6.56
C CYS A 69 -15.47 7.81 8.05
N HIS A 70 -14.55 7.28 8.86
CA HIS A 70 -14.80 7.07 10.29
C HIS A 70 -14.80 8.39 11.06
N GLY A 71 -15.91 8.70 11.74
CA GLY A 71 -16.14 9.99 12.37
C GLY A 71 -16.59 11.10 11.40
N VAL A 72 -16.88 10.77 10.13
CA VAL A 72 -17.43 11.69 9.12
C VAL A 72 -18.78 11.18 8.62
N LYS A 73 -18.86 9.90 8.23
CA LYS A 73 -20.10 9.28 7.75
C LYS A 73 -20.90 8.72 8.92
N PRO A 74 -22.23 8.96 8.99
CA PRO A 74 -23.06 8.48 10.10
C PRO A 74 -23.06 6.96 10.27
N GLU A 75 -22.90 6.22 9.18
CA GLU A 75 -22.96 4.76 9.17
C GLU A 75 -21.61 4.12 9.57
N ALA A 76 -20.54 4.92 9.61
CA ALA A 76 -19.21 4.47 10.00
C ALA A 76 -18.99 4.69 11.50
N PRO A 77 -18.39 3.72 12.22
CA PRO A 77 -17.97 3.93 13.60
C PRO A 77 -17.08 5.17 13.74
N ALA A 78 -17.08 5.79 14.91
CA ALA A 78 -16.16 6.88 15.22
C ALA A 78 -14.71 6.43 14.97
N ALA A 79 -13.87 7.33 14.45
CA ALA A 79 -12.46 7.04 14.17
C ALA A 79 -11.74 6.45 15.39
N LYS A 80 -12.00 6.98 16.59
CA LYS A 80 -11.43 6.45 17.83
C LYS A 80 -11.71 4.95 17.96
N ASP A 81 -12.95 4.53 17.78
CA ASP A 81 -13.35 3.14 18.01
C ASP A 81 -12.88 2.23 16.86
N ALA A 82 -12.82 2.76 15.63
CA ALA A 82 -12.26 2.05 14.49
C ALA A 82 -10.78 1.73 14.69
N PHE A 83 -9.97 2.69 15.17
CA PHE A 83 -8.56 2.45 15.47
C PHE A 83 -8.37 1.45 16.61
N HIS A 84 -9.02 1.64 17.77
CA HIS A 84 -8.81 0.76 18.94
C HIS A 84 -9.35 -0.66 18.79
N LYS A 85 -10.26 -0.92 17.86
CA LYS A 85 -10.72 -2.29 17.57
C LYS A 85 -9.84 -3.01 16.55
N GLN A 86 -9.09 -2.26 15.77
CA GLN A 86 -8.27 -2.77 14.68
C GLN A 86 -6.79 -2.95 15.07
N CYS A 87 -6.31 -2.12 15.99
CA CYS A 87 -4.98 -2.19 16.58
C CYS A 87 -4.96 -3.12 17.79
#